data_AF-A0A8T3S2B4-F1
#
_entry.id   AF-A0A8T3S2B4-F1
#
_cell.length_a   1.000
_cell.length_b   1.000
_cell.length_c   1.000
_cell.angle_alpha   90.00
_cell.angle_beta   90.00
_cell.angle_gamma   90.00
#
_symmetry.space_group_name_H-M   'P 1'
#
loop_
_entity.id
_entity.type
_entity.pdbx_description
1 polymer ?
#
loop_
_entity_poly.entity_id
_entity_poly.type
_entity_poly.pdbx_seq_one_letter_code
_entity_poly.pdbx_strand_id
1 'polypeptide(L)'
;MTHPTSAHLALADWRRRVAELYATLRADQRPGPMRAIAFRTARDRLFGSHPSSAIPEAERRDFRGLAYFRPDPAFSVRARFEPDPDATPLEVPRSGEGPQIPLARIGWVRFAVDGTPCSLSVFWLNEYSGGIFIPFRDATSGKETYGGGRYLWDSAKGADL
;
A
#
# COMPACT_ATOMS: atom_id res chain seq x y z
N MET A 1 -15.62 26.34 -17.76
CA MET A 1 -14.25 26.23 -18.29
C MET A 1 -13.38 25.59 -17.22
N THR A 2 -13.15 24.29 -17.30
CA THR A 2 -12.21 23.58 -16.41
C THR A 2 -10.80 23.90 -16.87
N HIS A 3 -10.05 24.69 -16.10
CA HIS A 3 -8.62 24.85 -16.36
C HIS A 3 -7.99 23.46 -16.30
N PRO A 4 -7.19 23.05 -17.30
CA PRO A 4 -6.47 21.80 -17.21
C PRO A 4 -5.49 21.89 -16.04
N THR A 5 -5.84 21.24 -14.93
CA THR A 5 -4.92 21.03 -13.82
C THR A 5 -3.73 20.26 -14.39
N SER A 6 -2.50 20.79 -14.24
CA SER A 6 -1.32 20.11 -14.76
C SER A 6 -1.19 18.70 -14.19
N ALA A 7 -0.56 17.77 -14.91
CA ALA A 7 -0.36 16.40 -14.43
C ALA A 7 0.30 16.34 -13.04
N HIS A 8 1.19 17.29 -12.75
CA HIS A 8 1.82 17.47 -11.45
C HIS A 8 0.82 17.83 -10.34
N LEU A 9 -0.08 18.77 -10.60
CA LEU A 9 -1.12 19.17 -9.64
C LEU A 9 -2.14 18.05 -9.44
N ALA A 10 -2.52 17.33 -10.50
CA ALA A 10 -3.38 16.16 -10.39
C ALA A 10 -2.71 15.06 -9.54
N LEU A 11 -1.41 14.81 -9.74
CA LEU A 11 -0.67 13.85 -8.94
C LEU A 11 -0.55 14.28 -7.46
N ALA A 12 -0.38 15.58 -7.21
CA ALA A 12 -0.39 16.12 -5.85
C ALA A 12 -1.76 15.93 -5.17
N ASP A 13 -2.87 16.21 -5.88
CA ASP A 13 -4.23 15.96 -5.39
C ASP A 13 -4.47 14.47 -5.11
N TRP A 14 -4.01 13.59 -6.01
CA TRP A 14 -4.06 12.14 -5.81
C TRP A 14 -3.37 11.73 -4.50
N ARG A 15 -2.13 12.16 -4.29
CA ARG A 15 -1.36 11.83 -3.07
C ARG A 15 -2.07 12.33 -1.82
N ARG A 16 -2.64 13.53 -1.86
CA ARG A 16 -3.43 14.10 -0.77
C ARG A 16 -4.67 13.24 -0.47
N ARG A 17 -5.46 12.88 -1.48
CA ARG A 17 -6.66 12.05 -1.32
C ARG A 17 -6.33 10.66 -0.81
N VAL A 18 -5.23 10.06 -1.25
CA VAL A 18 -4.73 8.79 -0.70
C VAL A 18 -4.43 8.94 0.79
N ALA A 19 -3.68 9.98 1.19
CA ALA A 19 -3.39 10.22 2.61
C ALA A 19 -4.67 10.44 3.44
N GLU A 20 -5.65 11.17 2.92
CA GLU A 20 -6.96 11.37 3.57
C GLU A 20 -7.76 10.06 3.73
N LEU A 21 -7.69 9.14 2.75
CA LEU A 21 -8.32 7.81 2.86
C LEU A 21 -7.74 7.01 4.04
N TYR A 22 -6.42 7.02 4.20
CA TYR A 22 -5.76 6.33 5.30
C TYR A 22 -5.99 7.01 6.65
N ALA A 23 -5.99 8.35 6.70
CA ALA A 23 -6.38 9.09 7.90
C ALA A 23 -7.82 8.74 8.34
N THR A 24 -8.75 8.67 7.38
CA THR A 24 -10.14 8.25 7.62
C THR A 24 -10.20 6.81 8.15
N LEU A 25 -9.43 5.89 7.56
CA LEU A 25 -9.34 4.50 8.00
C LEU A 25 -8.88 4.40 9.47
N ARG A 26 -7.86 5.17 9.87
CA ARG A 26 -7.36 5.17 11.25
C ARG A 26 -8.35 5.77 12.25
N ALA A 27 -9.09 6.80 11.85
CA ALA A 27 -10.11 7.43 12.69
C ALA A 27 -11.39 6.59 12.82
N ASP A 28 -11.65 5.68 11.87
CA ASP A 28 -12.87 4.89 11.81
C ASP A 28 -12.96 3.83 12.93
N GLN A 29 -14.01 3.98 13.75
CA GLN A 29 -14.31 3.14 14.91
C GLN A 29 -15.26 1.97 14.60
N ARG A 30 -15.69 1.80 13.34
CA ARG A 30 -16.50 0.64 12.94
C ARG A 30 -15.72 -0.66 13.18
N PRO A 31 -16.41 -1.78 13.44
CA PRO A 31 -15.82 -3.12 13.41
C PRO A 31 -14.98 -3.37 12.16
N GLY A 32 -13.88 -4.13 12.32
CA GLY A 32 -12.87 -4.36 11.28
C GLY A 32 -13.41 -4.65 9.88
N PRO A 33 -14.36 -5.60 9.70
CA PRO A 33 -14.94 -5.88 8.39
C PRO A 33 -15.67 -4.68 7.76
N MET A 34 -16.49 -3.95 8.53
CA MET A 34 -17.21 -2.78 8.03
C MET A 34 -16.27 -1.62 7.71
N ARG A 35 -15.26 -1.41 8.56
CA ARG A 35 -14.19 -0.43 8.34
C ARG A 35 -13.41 -0.72 7.04
N ALA A 36 -13.04 -1.99 6.83
CA ALA A 36 -12.36 -2.43 5.61
C ALA A 36 -13.23 -2.21 4.35
N ILE A 37 -14.51 -2.57 4.41
CA ILE A 37 -15.45 -2.38 3.29
C ILE A 37 -15.56 -0.89 2.94
N ALA A 38 -15.74 -0.02 3.95
CA ALA A 38 -15.87 1.42 3.70
C ALA A 38 -14.60 2.03 3.09
N PHE A 39 -13.42 1.65 3.57
CA PHE A 39 -12.15 2.07 2.97
C PHE A 39 -12.03 1.61 1.52
N ARG A 40 -12.38 0.35 1.23
CA ARG A 40 -12.34 -0.21 -0.14
C ARG A 40 -13.29 0.53 -1.08
N THR A 41 -14.52 0.79 -0.64
CA THR A 41 -15.48 1.58 -1.44
C THR A 41 -14.96 2.97 -1.77
N ALA A 42 -14.34 3.67 -0.81
CA ALA A 42 -13.78 4.99 -1.03
C ALA A 42 -12.56 4.94 -1.97
N ARG A 43 -11.70 3.92 -1.82
CA ARG A 43 -10.56 3.66 -2.70
C ARG A 43 -10.99 3.33 -4.13
N ASP A 44 -11.99 2.48 -4.31
CA ASP A 44 -12.54 2.15 -5.63
C ASP A 44 -13.07 3.39 -6.34
N ARG A 45 -13.80 4.25 -5.62
CA ARG A 45 -14.25 5.54 -6.18
C ARG A 45 -13.09 6.41 -6.63
N LEU A 46 -12.03 6.51 -5.83
CA LEU A 46 -10.84 7.29 -6.19
C LEU A 46 -10.16 6.73 -7.46
N PHE A 47 -9.98 5.41 -7.54
CA PHE A 47 -9.39 4.75 -8.72
C PHE A 47 -10.29 4.86 -9.97
N GLY A 48 -11.61 4.81 -9.81
CA GLY A 48 -12.54 4.89 -10.94
C GLY A 48 -12.73 6.29 -11.51
N SER A 49 -12.42 7.35 -10.75
CA SER A 49 -12.77 8.73 -11.13
C SER A 49 -11.60 9.68 -11.28
N HIS A 50 -10.47 9.45 -10.57
CA HIS A 50 -9.41 10.45 -10.50
C HIS A 50 -8.49 10.43 -11.73
N PRO A 51 -8.11 11.59 -12.31
CA PRO A 51 -7.24 11.67 -13.49
C PRO A 51 -5.90 10.93 -13.35
N SER A 52 -5.27 11.01 -12.19
CA SER A 52 -4.01 10.29 -11.87
C SER A 52 -4.19 8.85 -11.39
N SER A 53 -5.36 8.25 -11.58
CA SER A 53 -5.55 6.83 -11.30
C SER A 53 -4.66 5.96 -12.17
N ALA A 54 -4.19 4.85 -11.59
CA ALA A 54 -3.46 3.82 -12.32
C ALA A 54 -4.35 3.02 -13.29
N ILE A 55 -5.68 3.15 -13.22
CA ILE A 55 -6.59 2.58 -14.21
C ILE A 55 -6.53 3.45 -15.47
N PRO A 56 -6.16 2.87 -16.64
CA PRO A 56 -6.13 3.60 -17.91
C PRO A 56 -7.48 4.27 -18.19
N GLU A 57 -7.46 5.49 -18.73
CA GLU A 57 -8.69 6.28 -18.94
C GLU A 57 -9.73 5.53 -19.77
N ALA A 58 -9.28 4.82 -20.83
CA ALA A 58 -10.14 4.00 -21.67
C ALA A 58 -10.85 2.85 -20.93
N GLU A 59 -10.26 2.36 -19.82
CA GLU A 59 -10.80 1.24 -19.03
C GLU A 59 -11.70 1.72 -17.87
N ARG A 60 -11.67 3.02 -17.50
CA ARG A 60 -12.41 3.53 -16.33
C ARG A 60 -13.92 3.38 -16.44
N ARG A 61 -14.48 3.41 -17.65
CA ARG A 61 -15.92 3.18 -17.89
C ARG A 61 -16.34 1.77 -17.44
N ASP A 62 -15.47 0.79 -17.65
CA ASP A 62 -15.74 -0.62 -17.35
C ASP A 62 -15.14 -1.08 -16.01
N PHE A 63 -14.45 -0.20 -15.31
CA PHE A 63 -13.96 -0.44 -13.96
C PHE A 63 -15.12 -0.71 -12.99
N ARG A 64 -15.02 -1.80 -12.23
CA ARG A 64 -16.04 -2.22 -11.23
C ARG A 64 -15.52 -2.26 -9.79
N GLY A 65 -14.28 -1.84 -9.59
CA GLY A 65 -13.59 -1.93 -8.30
C GLY A 65 -12.29 -2.74 -8.41
N LEU A 66 -11.42 -2.57 -7.42
CA LEU A 66 -10.18 -3.34 -7.29
C LEU A 66 -10.47 -4.76 -6.78
N ALA A 67 -9.55 -5.68 -7.03
CA ALA A 67 -9.65 -7.04 -6.53
C ALA A 67 -9.34 -7.10 -5.02
N TYR A 68 -10.25 -7.68 -4.24
CA TYR A 68 -10.11 -7.83 -2.79
C TYR A 68 -10.54 -9.22 -2.30
N PHE A 69 -9.81 -9.78 -1.34
CA PHE A 69 -10.32 -10.87 -0.51
C PHE A 69 -11.43 -10.36 0.42
N ARG A 70 -12.35 -11.24 0.83
CA ARG A 70 -13.32 -10.90 1.89
C ARG A 70 -12.57 -10.49 3.17
N PRO A 71 -13.02 -9.46 3.91
CA PRO A 71 -12.38 -9.11 5.17
C PRO A 71 -12.43 -10.29 6.14
N ASP A 72 -11.27 -10.68 6.64
CA ASP A 72 -11.11 -11.76 7.60
C ASP A 72 -10.33 -11.24 8.81
N PRO A 73 -10.96 -11.18 10.01
CA PRO A 73 -10.31 -10.74 11.24
C PRO A 73 -9.07 -11.54 11.62
N ALA A 74 -8.91 -12.80 11.17
CA ALA A 74 -7.74 -13.62 11.46
C ALA A 74 -6.44 -13.00 10.90
N PHE A 75 -6.54 -12.18 9.84
CA PHE A 75 -5.41 -11.47 9.24
C PHE A 75 -5.25 -10.03 9.77
N SER A 76 -6.06 -9.61 10.75
CA SER A 76 -5.94 -8.32 11.45
C SER A 76 -5.23 -8.52 12.79
N VAL A 77 -3.91 -8.66 12.75
CA VAL A 77 -3.08 -9.07 13.89
C VAL A 77 -2.36 -7.89 14.54
N ARG A 78 -2.05 -8.01 15.83
CA ARG A 78 -1.05 -7.13 16.48
C ARG A 78 0.34 -7.68 16.18
N ALA A 79 1.24 -6.81 15.74
CA ALA A 79 2.63 -7.15 15.48
C ALA A 79 3.57 -6.36 16.40
N ARG A 80 4.70 -6.97 16.76
CA ARG A 80 5.79 -6.30 17.48
C ARG A 80 6.86 -5.92 16.47
N PHE A 81 7.29 -4.67 16.48
CA PHE A 81 8.46 -4.24 15.74
C PHE A 81 9.75 -4.63 16.49
N GLU A 82 10.68 -5.23 15.77
CA GLU A 82 12.01 -5.62 16.23
C GLU A 82 13.04 -4.91 15.34
N PRO A 83 13.81 -3.94 15.86
CA PRO A 83 14.74 -3.17 15.05
C PRO A 83 15.92 -4.04 14.56
N ASP A 84 16.39 -3.75 13.35
CA ASP A 84 17.66 -4.26 12.81
C ASP A 84 18.76 -3.25 13.14
N PRO A 85 19.68 -3.55 14.08
CA PRO A 85 20.71 -2.60 14.50
C PRO A 85 21.72 -2.28 13.39
N ASP A 86 21.85 -3.16 12.38
CA ASP A 86 22.81 -3.00 11.30
C ASP A 86 22.25 -2.18 10.14
N ALA A 87 20.92 -2.00 10.09
CA ALA A 87 20.21 -1.28 9.04
C ALA A 87 20.69 -1.66 7.61
N THR A 88 20.82 -2.96 7.32
CA THR A 88 21.54 -3.46 6.14
C THR A 88 21.07 -2.80 4.84
N PRO A 89 21.96 -2.11 4.09
CA PRO A 89 21.64 -1.55 2.78
C PRO A 89 21.31 -2.63 1.75
N LEU A 90 20.31 -2.35 0.92
CA LEU A 90 19.81 -3.24 -0.12
C LEU A 90 19.47 -2.43 -1.37
N GLU A 91 19.68 -3.01 -2.54
CA GLU A 91 19.22 -2.44 -3.80
C GLU A 91 18.21 -3.39 -4.43
N VAL A 92 16.96 -2.94 -4.58
CA VAL A 92 15.91 -3.74 -5.21
C VAL A 92 15.62 -3.28 -6.63
N PRO A 93 15.36 -4.21 -7.57
CA PRO A 93 14.92 -3.85 -8.91
C PRO A 93 13.63 -3.04 -8.87
N ARG A 94 13.57 -1.99 -9.67
CA ARG A 94 12.35 -1.23 -9.90
C ARG A 94 11.44 -2.02 -10.85
N SER A 95 10.13 -1.95 -10.67
CA SER A 95 9.15 -2.62 -11.54
C SER A 95 9.02 -2.01 -12.94
N GLY A 96 9.84 -1.02 -13.28
CA GLY A 96 9.87 -0.31 -14.57
C GLY A 96 11.27 0.25 -14.81
N GLU A 97 11.41 1.12 -15.81
CA GLU A 97 12.71 1.69 -16.17
C GLU A 97 13.28 2.60 -15.06
N GLY A 98 14.61 2.58 -14.91
CA GLY A 98 15.35 3.42 -13.99
C GLY A 98 16.31 2.66 -13.08
N PRO A 99 17.05 3.38 -12.22
CA PRO A 99 17.99 2.78 -11.29
C PRO A 99 17.27 1.90 -10.25
N GLN A 100 18.03 1.00 -9.64
CA GLN A 100 17.57 0.23 -8.48
C GLN A 100 17.15 1.18 -7.36
N ILE A 101 16.18 0.73 -6.54
CA ILE A 101 15.69 1.52 -5.42
C ILE A 101 16.60 1.19 -4.23
N PRO A 102 17.35 2.18 -3.69
CA PRO A 102 18.15 1.98 -2.49
C PRO A 102 17.24 1.91 -1.27
N LEU A 103 17.43 0.86 -0.47
CA LEU A 103 16.70 0.59 0.76
C LEU A 103 17.68 0.30 1.90
N ALA A 104 17.19 0.39 3.13
CA ALA A 104 17.84 -0.23 4.29
C ALA A 104 16.80 -1.09 5.02
N ARG A 105 17.11 -2.34 5.38
CA ARG A 105 16.24 -3.12 6.27
C ARG A 105 16.41 -2.58 7.69
N ILE A 106 15.39 -1.95 8.23
CA ILE A 106 15.43 -1.31 9.55
C ILE A 106 14.85 -2.19 10.67
N GLY A 107 14.34 -3.37 10.32
CA GLY A 107 13.80 -4.31 11.30
C GLY A 107 12.84 -5.32 10.71
N TRP A 108 12.08 -5.92 11.61
CA TRP A 108 11.02 -6.87 11.31
C TRP A 108 9.78 -6.57 12.13
N VAL A 109 8.61 -6.76 11.53
CA VAL A 109 7.38 -6.96 12.30
C VAL A 109 7.21 -8.44 12.55
N ARG A 110 7.06 -8.83 13.83
CA ARG A 110 6.82 -10.21 14.28
C ARG A 110 5.38 -10.35 14.73
N PHE A 111 4.69 -11.38 14.26
CA PHE A 111 3.29 -11.65 14.58
C PHE A 111 3.00 -13.15 14.45
N ALA A 112 1.76 -13.56 14.71
CA ALA A 112 1.32 -14.92 14.45
C ALA A 112 -0.02 -14.88 13.71
N VAL A 113 -0.21 -15.80 12.77
CA VAL A 113 -1.48 -16.08 12.10
C VAL A 113 -1.84 -17.52 12.43
N ASP A 114 -3.03 -17.74 13.01
CA ASP A 114 -3.49 -19.06 13.45
C ASP A 114 -2.45 -19.82 14.31
N GLY A 115 -1.81 -19.09 15.24
CA GLY A 115 -0.76 -19.64 16.11
C GLY A 115 0.60 -19.88 15.43
N THR A 116 0.71 -19.70 14.11
CA THR A 116 1.94 -19.87 13.36
C THR A 116 2.78 -18.58 13.41
N PRO A 117 4.00 -18.60 13.98
CA PRO A 117 4.88 -17.44 14.00
C PRO A 117 5.24 -16.99 12.58
N CYS A 118 5.09 -15.69 12.34
CA CYS A 118 5.30 -15.04 11.06
C CYS A 118 6.16 -13.78 11.25
N SER A 119 6.83 -13.37 10.17
CA SER A 119 7.62 -12.14 10.17
C SER A 119 7.66 -11.50 8.80
N LEU A 120 7.60 -10.16 8.76
CA LEU A 120 7.86 -9.37 7.57
C LEU A 120 9.02 -8.41 7.82
N SER A 121 9.91 -8.27 6.85
CA SER A 121 10.96 -7.25 6.86
C SER A 121 10.36 -5.85 6.70
N VAL A 122 10.91 -4.89 7.43
CA VAL A 122 10.57 -3.47 7.33
C VAL A 122 11.75 -2.74 6.72
N PHE A 123 11.51 -2.01 5.65
CA PHE A 123 12.53 -1.26 4.94
C PHE A 123 12.31 0.25 5.10
N TRP A 124 13.41 0.99 5.13
CA TRP A 124 13.43 2.43 4.90
C TRP A 124 13.84 2.70 3.44
N LEU A 125 13.10 3.57 2.75
CA LEU A 125 13.40 4.03 1.40
C LEU A 125 14.49 5.11 1.46
N ASN A 126 15.70 4.83 0.95
CA ASN A 126 16.81 5.78 0.89
C ASN A 126 16.72 6.69 -0.34
N GLU A 127 15.54 7.27 -0.57
CA GLU A 127 15.27 8.24 -1.64
C GLU A 127 14.84 9.58 -1.03
N TYR A 128 14.73 10.63 -1.84
CA TYR A 128 14.36 11.98 -1.38
C TYR A 128 13.07 12.01 -0.54
N SER A 129 12.08 11.16 -0.84
CA SER A 129 10.84 11.09 -0.07
C SER A 129 10.99 10.43 1.30
N GLY A 130 12.03 9.63 1.52
CA GLY A 130 12.11 8.69 2.64
C GLY A 130 10.92 7.72 2.66
N GLY A 131 10.78 6.99 3.77
CA GLY A 131 9.53 6.30 4.13
C GLY A 131 9.68 4.84 4.50
N ILE A 132 8.71 4.33 5.26
CA ILE A 132 8.58 2.92 5.64
C ILE A 132 7.93 2.16 4.49
N PHE A 133 8.53 1.02 4.16
CA PHE A 133 8.07 0.11 3.14
C PHE A 133 8.05 -1.34 3.66
N ILE A 134 6.88 -1.99 3.62
CA ILE A 134 6.69 -3.38 4.03
C ILE A 134 6.09 -4.17 2.85
N PRO A 135 6.93 -4.67 1.93
CA PRO A 135 6.53 -5.60 0.89
C PRO A 135 6.51 -7.04 1.42
N PHE A 136 5.66 -7.87 0.84
CA PHE A 136 5.63 -9.28 1.17
C PHE A 136 5.12 -10.16 0.02
N ARG A 137 5.48 -11.43 0.10
CA ARG A 137 4.97 -12.51 -0.74
C ARG A 137 4.45 -13.62 0.16
N ASP A 138 3.52 -14.39 -0.39
CA ASP A 138 2.90 -15.53 0.28
C ASP A 138 2.42 -16.54 -0.77
N ALA A 139 1.75 -17.60 -0.32
CA ALA A 139 1.29 -18.71 -1.17
C ALA A 139 0.32 -18.29 -2.29
N THR A 140 -0.34 -17.12 -2.17
CA THR A 140 -1.26 -16.59 -3.18
C THR A 140 -0.54 -15.86 -4.32
N SER A 141 0.72 -15.44 -4.12
CA SER A 141 1.47 -14.62 -5.08
C SER A 141 1.72 -15.35 -6.39
N GLY A 142 1.25 -14.78 -7.50
CA GLY A 142 1.35 -15.37 -8.84
C GLY A 142 0.27 -16.42 -9.15
N LYS A 143 -0.65 -16.68 -8.21
CA LYS A 143 -1.79 -17.58 -8.40
C LYS A 143 -3.11 -16.84 -8.30
N GLU A 144 -3.33 -16.16 -7.18
CA GLU A 144 -4.54 -15.37 -6.89
C GLU A 144 -4.24 -13.88 -6.74
N THR A 145 -2.98 -13.53 -6.45
CA THR A 145 -2.51 -12.15 -6.32
C THR A 145 -1.34 -11.87 -7.27
N TYR A 146 -1.00 -10.59 -7.42
CA TYR A 146 0.10 -10.14 -8.29
C TYR A 146 1.42 -10.87 -7.98
N GLY A 147 2.13 -11.31 -9.03
CA GLY A 147 3.32 -12.16 -8.90
C GLY A 147 4.48 -11.52 -8.15
N GLY A 148 4.62 -10.18 -8.23
CA GLY A 148 5.63 -9.42 -7.50
C GLY A 148 5.38 -9.32 -5.99
N GLY A 149 4.21 -9.78 -5.51
CA GLY A 149 3.80 -9.65 -4.11
C GLY A 149 2.87 -8.46 -3.87
N ARG A 150 2.72 -8.10 -2.60
CA ARG A 150 1.80 -7.07 -2.11
C ARG A 150 2.52 -6.14 -1.13
N TYR A 151 1.96 -4.96 -0.91
CA TYR A 151 2.49 -3.98 0.05
C TYR A 151 1.52 -3.85 1.21
N LEU A 152 2.03 -4.04 2.43
CA LEU A 152 1.30 -3.77 3.65
C LEU A 152 1.38 -2.28 4.00
N TRP A 153 2.57 -1.68 3.92
CA TRP A 153 2.81 -0.25 4.20
C TRP A 153 3.72 0.34 3.12
N ASP A 154 3.37 1.50 2.58
CA ASP A 154 4.20 2.35 1.72
C ASP A 154 3.99 3.82 2.09
N SER A 155 4.70 4.29 3.13
CA SER A 155 4.48 5.63 3.69
C SER A 155 4.90 6.74 2.74
N ALA A 156 5.85 6.47 1.82
CA ALA A 156 6.28 7.42 0.80
C ALA A 156 5.13 7.82 -0.15
N LYS A 157 4.14 6.94 -0.32
CA LYS A 157 2.93 7.20 -1.11
C LYS A 157 1.71 7.62 -0.28
N GLY A 158 1.91 7.93 1.01
CA GLY A 158 0.83 8.29 1.94
C GLY A 158 -0.06 7.12 2.35
N ALA A 159 0.34 5.88 2.04
CA ALA A 159 -0.35 4.68 2.49
C ALA A 159 0.07 4.32 3.91
N ASP A 160 -0.57 4.95 4.88
CA ASP A 160 -0.17 4.96 6.29
C ASP A 160 -1.20 4.23 7.16
N LEU A 161 -0.89 3.01 7.58
CA LEU A 161 -1.83 2.12 8.29
C LEU A 161 -1.93 2.41 9.79
#